data_AF-H1W0U6-F1
#
_entry.id   AF-H1W0U6-F1
#
_cell.length_a   1.000
_cell.length_b   1.000
_cell.length_c   1.000
_cell.angle_alpha   90.00
_cell.angle_beta   90.00
_cell.angle_gamma   90.00
#
_symmetry.space_group_name_H-M   'P 1'
#
loop_
_entity.id
_entity.type
_entity.pdbx_description
1 polymer ?
#
loop_
_entity_poly.entity_id
_entity_poly.type
_entity_poly.pdbx_seq_one_letter_code
_entity_poly.pdbx_strand_id
1 'polypeptide(L)'
;TRGRLLRAEACSANGFEALPLFAAAVTAGNSAGVSAFTMNVLSLSWLASRVLYIFVYIWYQETEKLAPGQAPLRFKIWSVGAMLCMSMFVLAGLKS
;
A
#
# COMPACT_ATOMS: atom_id res chain seq x y z
N THR A 1 -0.80 -22.59 13.80
CA THR A 1 -0.72 -21.33 14.60
C THR A 1 0.59 -20.57 14.37
N ARG A 2 1.77 -21.19 14.47
CA ARG A 2 3.09 -20.52 14.27
C ARG A 2 3.26 -19.81 12.92
N GLY A 3 2.77 -20.40 11.82
CA GLY A 3 2.87 -19.80 10.47
C GLY A 3 2.17 -18.46 10.34
N ARG A 4 0.99 -18.29 10.96
CA ARG A 4 0.27 -16.99 10.98
C ARG A 4 1.01 -15.92 11.77
N LEU A 5 1.65 -16.29 12.88
CA LEU A 5 2.44 -15.36 13.69
C LEU A 5 3.66 -14.85 12.91
N LEU A 6 4.40 -15.73 12.25
CA LEU A 6 5.54 -15.34 11.40
C LEU A 6 5.11 -14.45 10.23
N ARG A 7 3.94 -14.73 9.62
CA ARG A 7 3.38 -13.85 8.58
C ARG A 7 2.92 -12.51 9.13
N ALA A 8 2.37 -12.45 10.34
CA ALA A 8 1.98 -11.21 10.99
C ALA A 8 3.20 -10.34 11.31
N GLU A 9 4.29 -10.94 11.80
CA GLU A 9 5.57 -10.26 12.02
C GLU A 9 6.15 -9.69 10.71
N ALA A 10 6.23 -10.52 9.65
CA ALA A 10 6.68 -10.08 8.33
C ALA A 10 5.77 -8.99 7.72
N CYS A 11 4.45 -9.10 7.92
CA CYS A 11 3.49 -8.10 7.47
C CYS A 11 3.67 -6.77 8.21
N SER A 12 3.98 -6.81 9.52
CA SER A 12 4.27 -5.62 10.32
C SER A 12 5.56 -4.94 9.85
N ALA A 13 6.63 -5.70 9.64
CA ALA A 13 7.89 -5.19 9.09
C ALA A 13 7.67 -4.50 7.73
N ASN A 14 6.92 -5.12 6.81
CA ASN A 14 6.57 -4.49 5.53
C ASN A 14 5.75 -3.20 5.70
N GLY A 15 4.89 -3.13 6.72
CA GLY A 15 4.17 -1.91 7.06
C GLY A 15 5.11 -0.76 7.41
N PHE A 16 6.15 -1.03 8.20
CA PHE A 16 7.17 -0.04 8.55
C PHE A 16 8.02 0.39 7.36
N GLU A 17 8.29 -0.49 6.41
CA GLU A 17 9.02 -0.14 5.18
C GLU A 17 8.17 0.73 4.23
N ALA A 18 6.86 0.49 4.16
CA ALA A 18 5.97 1.22 3.26
C ALA A 18 5.52 2.59 3.81
N LEU A 19 5.48 2.75 5.14
CA LEU A 19 4.98 3.96 5.79
C LEU A 19 5.77 5.25 5.43
N PRO A 20 7.13 5.24 5.41
CA PRO A 20 7.90 6.42 5.00
C PRO A 20 7.59 6.90 3.58
N LEU A 21 7.38 5.96 2.64
CA LEU A 21 7.03 6.30 1.26
C LEU A 21 5.68 7.02 1.19
N PHE A 22 4.68 6.53 1.93
CA PHE A 22 3.37 7.17 2.01
C PHE A 22 3.44 8.55 2.66
N ALA A 23 4.17 8.67 3.79
CA ALA A 23 4.36 9.94 4.47
C ALA A 23 4.99 10.98 3.53
N ALA A 24 6.08 10.62 2.83
CA ALA A 24 6.73 11.49 1.86
C ALA A 24 5.78 11.91 0.71
N ALA A 25 4.97 10.98 0.20
CA ALA A 25 4.01 11.24 -0.88
C ALA A 25 2.91 12.23 -0.45
N VAL A 26 2.35 12.03 0.75
CA VAL A 26 1.33 12.92 1.32
C VAL A 26 1.92 14.30 1.60
N THR A 27 3.11 14.38 2.19
CA THR A 27 3.79 15.65 2.44
C THR A 27 4.05 16.41 1.14
N ALA A 28 4.61 15.74 0.13
CA ALA A 28 4.90 16.35 -1.17
C ALA A 28 3.63 16.89 -1.87
N GLY A 29 2.57 16.08 -1.92
CA GLY A 29 1.31 16.49 -2.54
C GLY A 29 0.64 17.68 -1.84
N ASN A 30 0.63 17.68 -0.51
CA ASN A 30 0.09 18.80 0.26
C ASN A 30 0.97 20.06 0.15
N SER A 31 2.30 19.93 0.17
CA SER A 31 3.21 21.08 0.02
C SER A 31 3.12 21.71 -1.37
N ALA A 32 2.85 20.92 -2.41
CA ALA A 32 2.64 21.42 -3.76
C ALA A 32 1.25 22.05 -3.98
N GLY A 33 0.35 22.01 -3.00
CA GLY A 33 -0.99 22.58 -3.11
C GLY A 33 -1.94 21.78 -4.02
N VAL A 34 -1.76 20.45 -4.10
CA VAL A 34 -2.77 19.56 -4.70
C VAL A 34 -4.07 19.67 -3.90
N SER A 35 -5.22 19.57 -4.57
CA SER A 35 -6.51 19.74 -3.90
C SER A 35 -6.69 18.75 -2.75
N ALA A 36 -7.17 19.25 -1.61
CA ALA A 36 -7.36 18.46 -0.40
C ALA A 36 -8.30 17.26 -0.63
N PHE A 37 -9.34 17.42 -1.46
CA PHE A 37 -10.22 16.33 -1.83
C PHE A 37 -9.46 15.17 -2.50
N THR A 38 -8.64 15.46 -3.51
CA THR A 38 -7.83 14.45 -4.21
C THR A 38 -6.83 13.79 -3.27
N MET A 39 -6.12 14.58 -2.45
CA MET A 39 -5.17 14.04 -1.47
C MET A 39 -5.84 13.13 -0.44
N ASN A 40 -7.03 13.51 0.05
CA ASN A 40 -7.80 12.70 1.00
C ASN A 40 -8.28 11.39 0.37
N VAL A 41 -8.82 11.42 -0.86
CA VAL A 41 -9.25 10.21 -1.58
C VAL A 41 -8.09 9.26 -1.81
N LEU A 42 -6.94 9.77 -2.26
CA LEU A 42 -5.74 8.94 -2.48
C LEU A 42 -5.19 8.37 -1.16
N SER A 43 -5.20 9.16 -0.09
CA SER A 43 -4.75 8.73 1.25
C SER A 43 -5.66 7.65 1.83
N LEU A 44 -6.97 7.83 1.75
CA LEU A 44 -7.95 6.84 2.18
C LEU A 44 -7.85 5.55 1.37
N SER A 45 -7.66 5.67 0.05
CA SER A 45 -7.48 4.52 -0.85
C SER A 45 -6.21 3.74 -0.50
N TRP A 46 -5.12 4.44 -0.15
CA TRP A 46 -3.88 3.80 0.31
C TRP A 46 -4.10 3.06 1.63
N LEU A 47 -4.77 3.69 2.59
CA LEU A 47 -5.09 3.06 3.87
C LEU A 47 -5.95 1.80 3.69
N ALA A 48 -6.97 1.87 2.83
CA ALA A 48 -7.81 0.72 2.49
C ALA A 48 -6.99 -0.41 1.84
N SER A 49 -6.07 -0.07 0.92
CA SER A 49 -5.10 -1.01 0.34
C SER A 49 -4.27 -1.71 1.42
N ARG A 50 -3.80 -0.98 2.46
CA ARG A 50 -3.02 -1.58 3.55
C ARG A 50 -3.85 -2.50 4.42
N VAL A 51 -5.08 -2.14 4.77
CA VAL A 51 -6.00 -3.02 5.52
C VAL A 51 -6.24 -4.32 4.75
N LEU A 52 -6.51 -4.20 3.44
CA LEU A 52 -6.71 -5.36 2.57
C LEU A 52 -5.44 -6.22 2.45
N TYR A 53 -4.27 -5.60 2.32
CA TYR A 53 -2.98 -6.28 2.27
C TYR A 53 -2.74 -7.10 3.55
N ILE A 54 -2.97 -6.50 4.73
CA ILE A 54 -2.82 -7.17 6.03
C ILE A 54 -3.74 -8.40 6.11
N PHE A 55 -5.00 -8.24 5.72
CA PHE A 55 -5.97 -9.33 5.71
C PHE A 55 -5.51 -10.47 4.78
N VAL A 56 -5.11 -10.14 3.55
CA VAL A 56 -4.68 -11.12 2.56
C VAL A 56 -3.41 -11.85 3.00
N TYR A 57 -2.43 -11.14 3.54
CA TYR A 57 -1.17 -11.73 3.99
C TYR A 57 -1.39 -12.71 5.16
N ILE A 58 -2.12 -12.29 6.19
CA ILE A 58 -2.24 -13.10 7.41
C ILE A 58 -3.21 -14.28 7.19
N TRP A 59 -4.36 -14.04 6.55
CA TRP A 59 -5.48 -14.98 6.53
C TRP A 59 -5.64 -15.70 5.19
N TYR A 60 -5.59 -14.97 4.07
CA TYR A 60 -5.88 -15.54 2.75
C TYR A 60 -4.71 -16.31 2.13
N GLN A 61 -3.48 -15.97 2.50
CA GLN A 61 -2.27 -16.55 1.90
C GLN A 61 -2.17 -18.09 2.07
N GLU A 62 -2.80 -18.68 3.09
CA GLU A 62 -2.81 -20.16 3.27
C GLU A 62 -3.69 -20.86 2.24
N THR A 63 -4.76 -20.20 1.82
CA THR A 63 -5.79 -20.75 0.91
C THR A 63 -5.52 -20.41 -0.55
N GLU A 64 -4.55 -19.53 -0.82
CA GLU A 64 -4.24 -19.08 -2.17
C GLU A 64 -3.60 -20.21 -3.00
N LYS A 65 -4.27 -20.60 -4.09
CA LYS A 65 -3.74 -21.53 -5.09
C LYS A 65 -3.26 -20.73 -6.30
N LEU A 66 -1.95 -20.66 -6.50
CA LEU A 66 -1.35 -19.95 -7.63
C LEU A 66 -1.15 -20.89 -8.81
N ALA A 67 -1.62 -20.48 -9.99
CA ALA A 67 -1.25 -21.13 -11.25
C ALA A 67 0.20 -20.75 -11.64
N PRO A 68 0.87 -21.54 -12.50
CA PRO A 68 2.22 -21.22 -12.97
C PRO A 68 2.28 -19.80 -13.58
N GLY A 69 3.22 -18.98 -13.09
CA GLY A 69 3.41 -17.60 -13.57
C GLY A 69 2.51 -16.52 -12.96
N GLN A 70 1.58 -16.87 -12.07
CA GLN A 70 0.75 -15.88 -11.36
C GLN A 70 1.49 -15.26 -10.17
N ALA A 71 1.46 -13.93 -10.07
CA ALA A 71 1.92 -13.24 -8.88
C ALA A 71 0.92 -13.40 -7.71
N PRO A 72 1.38 -13.57 -6.46
CA PRO A 72 0.53 -13.62 -5.28
C PRO A 72 -0.36 -12.38 -5.14
N LEU A 73 -1.57 -12.55 -4.61
CA LEU A 73 -2.53 -11.46 -4.41
C LEU A 73 -1.96 -10.36 -3.51
N ARG A 74 -1.17 -10.73 -2.49
CA ARG A 74 -0.46 -9.76 -1.64
C ARG A 74 0.41 -8.80 -2.46
N PHE A 75 1.12 -9.30 -3.48
CA PHE A 75 1.97 -8.46 -4.32
C PHE A 75 1.13 -7.51 -5.16
N LYS A 76 0.04 -8.00 -5.76
CA LYS A 76 -0.89 -7.17 -6.54
C LYS A 76 -1.44 -6.00 -5.71
N ILE A 77 -1.90 -6.27 -4.48
CA ILE A 77 -2.44 -5.23 -3.57
C ILE A 77 -1.35 -4.26 -3.14
N TRP A 78 -0.15 -4.77 -2.86
CA TRP A 78 1.00 -3.94 -2.50
C TRP A 78 1.36 -2.97 -3.62
N SER A 79 1.40 -3.45 -4.87
CA SER A 79 1.69 -2.63 -6.05
C SER A 79 0.64 -1.53 -6.26
N VAL A 80 -0.64 -1.80 -6.00
CA VAL A 80 -1.68 -0.76 -6.02
C VAL A 80 -1.37 0.35 -5.00
N GLY A 81 -1.00 -0.02 -3.77
CA GLY A 81 -0.60 0.96 -2.75
C GLY A 81 0.62 1.79 -3.16
N ALA A 82 1.62 1.15 -3.77
CA ALA A 82 2.79 1.86 -4.31
C ALA A 82 2.39 2.85 -5.42
N MET A 83 1.54 2.43 -6.37
CA MET A 83 1.05 3.29 -7.45
C MET A 83 0.25 4.48 -6.93
N LEU A 84 -0.53 4.33 -5.85
CA LEU A 84 -1.22 5.47 -5.22
C LEU A 84 -0.24 6.51 -4.68
N CYS A 85 0.85 6.08 -4.05
CA CYS A 85 1.91 7.00 -3.60
C CYS A 85 2.59 7.69 -4.79
N MET A 86 2.88 6.94 -5.86
CA MET A 86 3.45 7.51 -7.08
C MET A 86 2.53 8.55 -7.72
N SER A 87 1.22 8.30 -7.76
CA SER A 87 0.24 9.28 -8.24
C SER A 87 0.28 10.58 -7.45
N MET A 88 0.42 10.53 -6.12
CA MET A 88 0.58 11.75 -5.31
C MET A 88 1.86 12.52 -5.68
N PHE A 89 2.99 11.83 -5.88
CA PHE A 89 4.23 12.47 -6.31
C PHE A 89 4.12 13.10 -7.71
N VAL A 90 3.49 12.41 -8.65
CA VAL A 90 3.26 12.94 -10.01
C VAL A 90 2.36 14.17 -9.95
N LEU A 91 1.26 14.11 -9.19
CA LEU A 91 0.36 15.26 -9.02
C LEU A 91 1.07 16.44 -8.34
N ALA A 92 1.95 16.17 -7.37
CA ALA A 92 2.78 17.20 -6.76
C ALA A 92 3.69 17.86 -7.83
N GLY A 93 4.41 17.05 -8.61
CA GLY A 93 5.34 17.55 -9.64
C GLY A 93 4.65 18.31 -10.78
N LEU A 94 3.41 17.97 -11.14
CA LEU A 94 2.63 18.69 -12.15
C LEU A 94 2.07 20.03 -11.63
N LYS A 95 2.02 20.23 -10.31
CA LYS A 95 1.49 21.43 -9.68
C LYS A 95 2.59 22.45 -9.33
N SER A 96 3.83 21.97 -9.22
CA SER A 96 5.06 22.75 -9.00
C SER A 96 5.40 23.74 -10.10
#